data_AF-A8HTX4-F1
#
_entry.id   AF-A8HTX4-F1
#
_cell.length_a   1.000
_cell.length_b   1.000
_cell.length_c   1.000
_cell.angle_alpha   90.00
_cell.angle_beta   90.00
_cell.angle_gamma   90.00
#
_symmetry.space_group_name_H-M   'P 1'
#
loop_
_entity.id
_entity.type
_entity.pdbx_description
1 polymer ?
#
loop_
_entity_poly.entity_id
_entity_poly.type
_entity_poly.pdbx_seq_one_letter_code
_entity_poly.pdbx_strand_id
1 'polypeptide(L)'
;MANSKYEYVKQYELDDSLLPGCWIVVRIDGKGFTKFSELHGFEKPNDKRALDLMDECAKEVLNEFPDVRLAYGESDEYSFVLGRSTDMYGRRASKIVSLLVSCFTANYVAKWAAFLPDTPLRSTPMFDGRAVCYPLDSNLRDYLSWRQADTHINNQYNTCFWALVKSGKTPTEAQATLRGTQTAQKNELLFNEFGINYAHLPEQFKKGSVVIRRKTMVEVKQRADGTPVLRERNLPTVLHTDIIREEFWQEYPHLMAP
;
A
#
# COMPACT_ATOMS: atom_id res chain seq x y z
N MET A 1 -32.59 -34.13 1.12
CA MET A 1 -32.12 -33.44 -0.09
C MET A 1 -31.43 -34.47 -0.97
N ALA A 2 -31.84 -34.59 -2.23
CA ALA A 2 -31.16 -35.49 -3.17
C ALA A 2 -29.83 -34.85 -3.56
N ASN A 3 -28.73 -35.34 -2.99
CA ASN A 3 -27.40 -34.93 -3.40
C ASN A 3 -27.20 -35.32 -4.87
N SER A 4 -26.80 -34.34 -5.69
CA SER A 4 -26.55 -34.55 -7.12
C SER A 4 -25.47 -35.62 -7.31
N LYS A 5 -25.61 -36.48 -8.33
CA LYS A 5 -24.57 -37.46 -8.69
C LYS A 5 -23.20 -36.82 -9.02
N TYR A 6 -23.17 -35.50 -9.22
CA TYR A 6 -21.97 -34.73 -9.50
C TYR A 6 -21.31 -34.13 -8.24
N GLU A 7 -21.91 -34.25 -7.05
CA GLU A 7 -21.39 -33.59 -5.84
C GLU A 7 -20.01 -34.08 -5.40
N TYR A 8 -19.60 -35.27 -5.82
CA TYR A 8 -18.26 -35.81 -5.53
C TYR A 8 -17.12 -34.88 -5.97
N VAL A 9 -17.33 -34.02 -6.99
CA VAL A 9 -16.30 -33.09 -7.48
C VAL A 9 -15.87 -32.06 -6.43
N LYS A 10 -16.72 -31.76 -5.44
CA LYS A 10 -16.36 -30.85 -4.33
C LYS A 10 -15.20 -31.38 -3.48
N GLN A 11 -14.99 -32.70 -3.45
CA GLN A 11 -13.92 -33.32 -2.67
C GLN A 11 -12.51 -33.03 -3.24
N TYR A 12 -12.42 -32.48 -4.45
CA TYR A 12 -11.15 -32.05 -5.07
C TYR A 12 -10.75 -30.62 -4.68
N GLU A 13 -11.64 -29.85 -4.03
CA GLU A 13 -11.26 -28.57 -3.44
C GLU A 13 -10.27 -28.82 -2.29
N LEU A 14 -9.11 -28.17 -2.34
CA LEU A 14 -8.10 -28.27 -1.30
C LEU A 14 -8.41 -27.31 -0.16
N ASP A 15 -8.20 -27.76 1.07
CA ASP A 15 -8.19 -26.86 2.23
C ASP A 15 -6.95 -25.96 2.15
N ASP A 16 -7.19 -24.66 2.26
CA ASP A 16 -6.19 -23.59 2.18
C ASP A 16 -6.24 -22.67 3.40
N SER A 17 -6.70 -23.22 4.52
CA SER A 17 -6.76 -22.54 5.81
C SER A 17 -5.37 -22.13 6.31
N LEU A 18 -5.22 -20.85 6.64
CA LEU A 18 -3.99 -20.26 7.16
C LEU A 18 -3.81 -20.57 8.65
N LEU A 19 -2.55 -20.81 9.07
CA LEU A 19 -2.18 -21.25 10.42
C LEU A 19 -2.80 -20.34 11.50
N PRO A 20 -3.60 -20.89 12.45
CA PRO A 20 -4.19 -20.10 13.54
C PRO A 20 -3.14 -19.45 14.45
N GLY A 21 -3.49 -18.31 15.05
CA GLY A 21 -2.58 -17.60 15.96
C GLY A 21 -1.41 -16.89 15.27
N CYS A 22 -1.36 -16.87 13.93
CA CYS A 22 -0.43 -16.08 13.15
C CYS A 22 -1.09 -14.82 12.60
N TRP A 23 -0.31 -13.74 12.52
CA TRP A 23 -0.62 -12.59 11.68
C TRP A 23 -0.74 -13.06 10.24
N ILE A 24 -1.72 -12.54 9.52
CA ILE A 24 -1.83 -12.77 8.08
C ILE A 24 -1.49 -11.45 7.40
N VAL A 25 -0.48 -11.47 6.53
CA VAL A 25 -0.18 -10.35 5.66
C VAL A 25 -0.60 -10.73 4.25
N VAL A 26 -1.52 -9.96 3.68
CA VAL A 26 -1.86 -10.05 2.27
C VAL A 26 -1.18 -8.92 1.53
N ARG A 27 -0.17 -9.26 0.73
CA ARG A 27 0.48 -8.29 -0.16
C ARG A 27 -0.14 -8.39 -1.55
N ILE A 28 -0.53 -7.25 -2.09
CA ILE A 28 -0.99 -7.06 -3.46
C ILE A 28 0.06 -6.26 -4.24
N ASP A 29 0.21 -6.56 -5.53
CA ASP A 29 1.21 -5.94 -6.40
C ASP A 29 0.63 -5.72 -7.80
N GLY A 30 0.89 -4.54 -8.37
CA GLY A 30 0.43 -4.13 -9.68
C GLY A 30 1.03 -4.96 -10.82
N LYS A 31 0.20 -5.76 -11.50
CA LYS A 31 0.65 -6.60 -12.62
C LYS A 31 1.10 -5.75 -13.81
N GLY A 32 2.41 -5.70 -14.04
CA GLY A 32 3.00 -5.03 -15.20
C GLY A 32 2.91 -3.51 -15.10
N PHE A 33 2.98 -2.98 -13.88
CA PHE A 33 2.71 -1.57 -13.61
C PHE A 33 3.74 -0.61 -14.22
N THR A 34 4.94 -1.06 -14.57
CA THR A 34 5.87 -0.27 -15.39
C THR A 34 5.22 0.15 -16.70
N LYS A 35 4.71 -0.81 -17.49
CA LYS A 35 4.01 -0.55 -18.76
C LYS A 35 2.70 0.21 -18.54
N PHE A 36 2.00 -0.09 -17.45
CA PHE A 36 0.78 0.64 -17.09
C PHE A 36 1.08 2.12 -16.84
N SER A 37 2.11 2.43 -16.06
CA SER A 37 2.50 3.81 -15.73
C SER A 37 2.97 4.59 -16.95
N GLU A 38 3.73 3.96 -17.85
CA GLU A 38 4.15 4.54 -19.12
C GLU A 38 2.94 4.81 -20.03
N LEU A 39 2.05 3.81 -20.17
CA LEU A 39 0.83 3.96 -20.96
C LEU A 39 -0.04 5.09 -20.44
N HIS A 40 -0.07 5.38 -19.14
CA HIS A 40 -0.89 6.44 -18.56
C HIS A 40 -0.13 7.76 -18.34
N GLY A 41 1.14 7.84 -18.76
CA GLY A 41 1.94 9.06 -18.65
C GLY A 41 2.17 9.50 -17.21
N PHE A 42 2.41 8.56 -16.31
CA PHE A 42 2.68 8.86 -14.91
C PHE A 42 3.96 9.68 -14.77
N GLU A 43 3.92 10.67 -13.88
CA GLU A 43 5.11 11.43 -13.52
C GLU A 43 6.20 10.50 -12.93
N LYS A 44 7.45 10.79 -13.29
CA LYS A 44 8.63 10.09 -12.79
C LYS A 44 9.50 11.04 -11.96
N PRO A 45 10.07 10.59 -10.82
CA PRO A 45 10.07 9.21 -10.32
C PRO A 45 8.75 8.74 -9.71
N ASN A 46 7.92 9.66 -9.20
CA ASN A 46 6.68 9.35 -8.50
C ASN A 46 5.52 10.19 -9.05
N ASP A 47 4.35 9.59 -9.25
CA ASP A 47 3.13 10.32 -9.58
C ASP A 47 2.23 10.40 -8.35
N LYS A 48 2.11 11.61 -7.80
CA LYS A 48 1.32 11.86 -6.58
C LYS A 48 -0.13 11.42 -6.71
N ARG A 49 -0.74 11.61 -7.89
CA ARG A 49 -2.15 11.28 -8.13
C ARG A 49 -2.36 9.77 -8.10
N ALA A 50 -1.44 9.03 -8.69
CA ALA A 50 -1.49 7.58 -8.71
C ALA A 50 -1.30 6.97 -7.31
N LEU A 51 -0.36 7.52 -6.52
CA LEU A 51 -0.14 7.09 -5.14
C LEU A 51 -1.33 7.43 -4.25
N ASP A 52 -1.92 8.63 -4.39
CA ASP A 52 -3.12 9.01 -3.65
C ASP A 52 -4.33 8.13 -3.99
N LEU A 53 -4.46 7.70 -5.25
CA LEU A 53 -5.46 6.72 -5.65
C LEU A 53 -5.22 5.37 -4.95
N MET A 54 -3.98 4.88 -4.90
CA MET A 54 -3.63 3.64 -4.19
C MET A 54 -3.98 3.74 -2.69
N ASP A 55 -3.63 4.86 -2.06
CA ASP A 55 -3.93 5.16 -0.65
C ASP A 55 -5.45 5.16 -0.38
N GLU A 56 -6.21 5.76 -1.28
CA GLU A 56 -7.67 5.79 -1.18
C GLU A 56 -8.29 4.39 -1.38
N CYS A 57 -7.74 3.57 -2.27
CA CYS A 57 -8.16 2.17 -2.41
C CYS A 57 -7.87 1.35 -1.14
N ALA A 58 -6.70 1.57 -0.52
CA ALA A 58 -6.36 0.92 0.74
C ALA A 58 -7.30 1.35 1.89
N LYS A 59 -7.68 2.63 1.94
CA LYS A 59 -8.70 3.10 2.90
C LYS A 59 -10.02 2.38 2.71
N GLU A 60 -10.48 2.18 1.48
CA GLU A 60 -11.74 1.45 1.23
C GLU A 60 -11.64 -0.02 1.61
N VAL A 61 -10.48 -0.67 1.39
CA VAL A 61 -10.24 -2.01 1.92
C VAL A 61 -10.36 -2.01 3.46
N LEU A 62 -9.79 -1.02 4.15
CA LEU A 62 -9.98 -0.92 5.60
C LEU A 62 -11.42 -0.55 6.00
N ASN A 63 -12.21 0.10 5.16
CA ASN A 63 -13.63 0.31 5.46
C ASN A 63 -14.41 -1.00 5.36
N GLU A 64 -14.16 -1.77 4.31
CA GLU A 64 -14.89 -3.01 4.00
C GLU A 64 -14.49 -4.19 4.89
N PHE A 65 -13.22 -4.25 5.32
CA PHE A 65 -12.68 -5.37 6.10
C PHE A 65 -12.19 -4.91 7.49
N PRO A 66 -13.06 -4.94 8.52
CA PRO A 66 -12.74 -4.56 9.90
C PRO A 66 -11.51 -5.25 10.48
N ASP A 67 -11.28 -6.51 10.12
CA ASP A 67 -10.18 -7.35 10.60
C ASP A 67 -8.79 -6.91 10.11
N VAL A 68 -8.72 -6.12 9.04
CA VAL A 68 -7.47 -5.48 8.60
C VAL A 68 -7.12 -4.38 9.60
N ARG A 69 -5.99 -4.53 10.29
CA ARG A 69 -5.57 -3.61 11.37
C ARG A 69 -4.70 -2.46 10.87
N LEU A 70 -3.83 -2.77 9.92
CA LEU A 70 -2.87 -1.85 9.32
C LEU A 70 -2.72 -2.22 7.85
N ALA A 71 -2.53 -1.20 7.00
CA ALA A 71 -1.99 -1.39 5.67
C ALA A 71 -0.73 -0.55 5.45
N TYR A 72 0.20 -1.05 4.66
CA TYR A 72 1.39 -0.32 4.23
C TYR A 72 1.51 -0.38 2.71
N GLY A 73 1.71 0.76 2.05
CA GLY A 73 1.82 0.86 0.60
C GLY A 73 3.04 1.63 0.13
N GLU A 74 3.58 1.20 -0.99
CA GLU A 74 4.66 1.85 -1.75
C GLU A 74 4.49 1.51 -3.23
N SER A 75 4.75 2.49 -4.11
CA SER A 75 4.77 2.27 -5.56
C SER A 75 3.43 1.69 -6.02
N ASP A 76 3.45 0.46 -6.52
CA ASP A 76 2.35 -0.33 -7.04
C ASP A 76 1.98 -1.50 -6.12
N GLU A 77 2.54 -1.56 -4.91
CA GLU A 77 2.23 -2.59 -3.90
C GLU A 77 1.52 -2.04 -2.65
N TYR A 78 0.70 -2.90 -2.05
CA TYR A 78 0.07 -2.65 -0.75
C TYR A 78 0.04 -3.94 0.08
N SER A 79 0.31 -3.83 1.36
CA SER A 79 0.35 -4.93 2.33
C SER A 79 -0.71 -4.73 3.39
N PHE A 80 -1.68 -5.63 3.49
CA PHE A 80 -2.77 -5.59 4.47
C PHE A 80 -2.52 -6.60 5.59
N VAL A 81 -2.49 -6.12 6.83
CA VAL A 81 -2.21 -6.92 8.03
C VAL A 81 -3.51 -7.26 8.74
N LEU A 82 -3.81 -8.55 8.85
CA LEU A 82 -4.94 -9.06 9.63
C LEU A 82 -4.47 -9.59 10.98
N GLY A 83 -5.28 -9.37 12.01
CA GLY A 83 -4.99 -9.77 13.39
C GLY A 83 -4.78 -11.28 13.56
N ARG A 84 -3.95 -11.69 14.52
CA ARG A 84 -3.65 -13.10 14.80
C ARG A 84 -4.89 -13.94 15.12
N SER A 85 -5.85 -13.31 15.77
CA SER A 85 -7.13 -13.85 16.21
C SER A 85 -8.23 -13.79 15.14
N THR A 86 -7.95 -13.32 13.92
CA THR A 86 -8.98 -13.24 12.87
C THR A 86 -9.48 -14.64 12.49
N ASP A 87 -10.79 -14.80 12.44
CA ASP A 87 -11.47 -15.95 11.84
C ASP A 87 -12.13 -15.58 10.50
N MET A 88 -11.74 -14.43 9.92
CA MET A 88 -12.32 -13.90 8.68
C MET A 88 -12.28 -14.96 7.58
N TYR A 89 -13.47 -15.27 7.05
CA TYR A 89 -13.68 -16.31 6.02
C TYR A 89 -13.12 -17.70 6.37
N GLY A 90 -13.06 -18.04 7.66
CA GLY A 90 -12.48 -19.30 8.13
C GLY A 90 -10.98 -19.40 7.85
N ARG A 91 -10.29 -18.26 7.74
CA ARG A 91 -8.85 -18.16 7.45
C ARG A 91 -8.42 -18.75 6.10
N ARG A 92 -9.35 -18.99 5.19
CA ARG A 92 -9.08 -19.53 3.85
C ARG A 92 -8.30 -18.53 3.00
N ALA A 93 -7.07 -18.88 2.63
CA ALA A 93 -6.17 -17.99 1.90
C ALA A 93 -6.81 -17.46 0.60
N SER A 94 -7.41 -18.34 -0.20
CA SER A 94 -8.07 -17.99 -1.46
C SER A 94 -9.17 -16.95 -1.28
N LYS A 95 -9.98 -17.07 -0.23
CA LYS A 95 -11.08 -16.11 0.05
C LYS A 95 -10.54 -14.77 0.48
N ILE A 96 -9.62 -14.77 1.45
CA ILE A 96 -9.03 -13.52 1.96
C ILE A 96 -8.31 -12.77 0.83
N VAL A 97 -7.43 -13.45 0.09
CA VAL A 97 -6.66 -12.82 -0.99
C VAL A 97 -7.56 -12.32 -2.10
N SER A 98 -8.49 -13.16 -2.61
CA SER A 98 -9.35 -12.76 -3.73
C SER A 98 -10.27 -11.59 -3.38
N LEU A 99 -10.81 -11.53 -2.16
CA LEU A 99 -11.69 -10.44 -1.73
C LEU A 99 -10.94 -9.13 -1.49
N LEU A 100 -9.75 -9.17 -0.88
CA LEU A 100 -8.92 -7.97 -0.72
C LEU A 100 -8.46 -7.41 -2.08
N VAL A 101 -7.95 -8.28 -2.97
CA VAL A 101 -7.50 -7.89 -4.32
C VAL A 101 -8.67 -7.34 -5.15
N SER A 102 -9.82 -8.00 -5.13
CA SER A 102 -10.99 -7.55 -5.91
C SER A 102 -11.56 -6.24 -5.39
N CYS A 103 -11.65 -6.06 -4.07
CA CYS A 103 -12.08 -4.79 -3.46
C CYS A 103 -11.11 -3.65 -3.83
N PHE A 104 -9.80 -3.87 -3.73
CA PHE A 104 -8.80 -2.88 -4.10
C PHE A 104 -8.88 -2.52 -5.59
N THR A 105 -8.91 -3.52 -6.47
CA THR A 105 -8.96 -3.32 -7.92
C THR A 105 -10.24 -2.60 -8.35
N ALA A 106 -11.39 -2.97 -7.77
CA ALA A 106 -12.67 -2.35 -8.07
C ALA A 106 -12.66 -0.85 -7.68
N ASN A 107 -12.12 -0.52 -6.50
CA ASN A 107 -11.98 0.86 -6.06
C ASN A 107 -10.97 1.63 -6.93
N TYR A 108 -9.88 0.99 -7.37
CA TYR A 108 -8.90 1.62 -8.25
C TYR A 108 -9.53 2.06 -9.57
N VAL A 109 -10.36 1.20 -10.17
CA VAL A 109 -11.11 1.55 -11.38
C VAL A 109 -12.17 2.60 -11.10
N ALA A 110 -12.98 2.42 -10.05
CA ALA A 110 -14.11 3.29 -9.75
C ALA A 110 -13.68 4.72 -9.40
N LYS A 111 -12.53 4.88 -8.72
CA LYS A 111 -12.02 6.17 -8.28
C LYS A 111 -11.01 6.79 -9.23
N TRP A 112 -10.55 6.07 -10.26
CA TRP A 112 -9.53 6.53 -11.20
C TRP A 112 -9.76 7.98 -11.68
N ALA A 113 -10.96 8.27 -12.22
CA ALA A 113 -11.28 9.57 -12.79
C ALA A 113 -11.29 10.72 -11.76
N ALA A 114 -11.44 10.43 -10.47
CA ALA A 114 -11.39 11.45 -9.42
C ALA A 114 -9.95 11.88 -9.12
N PHE A 115 -8.96 10.99 -9.31
CA PHE A 115 -7.56 11.26 -9.03
C PHE A 115 -6.75 11.61 -10.29
N LEU A 116 -7.11 11.03 -11.45
CA LEU A 116 -6.51 11.30 -12.74
C LEU A 116 -7.56 11.78 -13.76
N PRO A 117 -8.18 12.96 -13.54
CA PRO A 117 -9.31 13.43 -14.36
C PRO A 117 -8.95 13.61 -15.84
N ASP A 118 -7.71 14.02 -16.13
CA ASP A 118 -7.23 14.29 -17.49
C ASP A 118 -6.59 13.06 -18.17
N THR A 119 -6.51 11.93 -17.46
CA THR A 119 -5.90 10.70 -17.98
C THR A 119 -6.97 9.62 -18.06
N PRO A 120 -7.55 9.29 -19.23
CA PRO A 120 -8.49 8.18 -19.32
C PRO A 120 -7.81 6.85 -19.00
N LEU A 121 -8.54 5.94 -18.35
CA LEU A 121 -8.05 4.60 -18.08
C LEU A 121 -8.00 3.80 -19.40
N ARG A 122 -6.79 3.59 -19.94
CA ARG A 122 -6.53 2.98 -21.25
C ARG A 122 -6.29 1.48 -21.21
N SER A 123 -6.03 0.91 -20.05
CA SER A 123 -5.92 -0.54 -19.86
C SER A 123 -6.48 -0.96 -18.51
N THR A 124 -6.89 -2.22 -18.40
CA THR A 124 -7.43 -2.77 -17.16
C THR A 124 -6.30 -2.91 -16.13
N PRO A 125 -6.38 -2.23 -14.97
CA PRO A 125 -5.46 -2.45 -13.88
C PRO A 125 -5.70 -3.84 -13.30
N MET A 126 -4.63 -4.55 -13.01
CA MET A 126 -4.67 -5.88 -12.41
C MET A 126 -3.69 -5.91 -11.26
N PHE A 127 -4.08 -6.58 -10.19
CA PHE A 127 -3.22 -6.80 -9.03
C PHE A 127 -3.13 -8.30 -8.77
N ASP A 128 -1.93 -8.79 -8.49
CA ASP A 128 -1.78 -10.10 -7.88
C ASP A 128 -1.96 -9.99 -6.36
N GLY A 129 -2.04 -11.13 -5.67
CA GLY A 129 -2.10 -11.13 -4.23
C GLY A 129 -1.54 -12.42 -3.65
N ARG A 130 -0.89 -12.32 -2.49
CA ARG A 130 -0.38 -13.47 -1.74
C ARG A 130 -0.57 -13.27 -0.25
N ALA A 131 -0.92 -14.34 0.46
CA ALA A 131 -0.99 -14.36 1.92
C ALA A 131 0.28 -14.98 2.51
N VAL A 132 0.81 -14.38 3.57
CA VAL A 132 1.96 -14.86 4.33
C VAL A 132 1.62 -14.85 5.81
N CYS A 133 1.93 -15.95 6.52
CA CYS A 133 1.73 -16.04 7.96
C CYS A 133 3.00 -15.64 8.71
N TYR A 134 2.86 -14.74 9.69
CA TYR A 134 3.92 -14.39 10.63
C TYR A 134 3.52 -14.80 12.05
N PRO A 135 4.25 -15.72 12.70
CA PRO A 135 3.85 -16.29 13.99
C PRO A 135 4.13 -15.36 15.18
N LEU A 136 5.09 -14.44 15.04
CA LEU A 136 5.50 -13.52 16.10
C LEU A 136 5.31 -12.06 15.67
N ASP A 137 5.07 -11.22 16.67
CA ASP A 137 4.94 -9.77 16.51
C ASP A 137 6.23 -9.16 15.94
N SER A 138 7.40 -9.68 16.35
CA SER A 138 8.69 -9.29 15.78
C SER A 138 8.78 -9.59 14.28
N ASN A 139 8.29 -10.75 13.82
CA ASN A 139 8.35 -11.08 12.40
C ASN A 139 7.46 -10.15 11.56
N LEU A 140 6.29 -9.76 12.08
CA LEU A 140 5.44 -8.77 11.41
C LEU A 140 6.13 -7.39 11.35
N ARG A 141 6.73 -6.95 12.46
CA ARG A 141 7.45 -5.67 12.52
C ARG A 141 8.65 -5.64 11.59
N ASP A 142 9.42 -6.73 11.52
CA ASP A 142 10.55 -6.87 10.61
C ASP A 142 10.09 -6.84 9.14
N TYR A 143 8.98 -7.50 8.82
CA TYR A 143 8.39 -7.43 7.48
C TYR A 143 8.02 -6.00 7.08
N LEU A 144 7.28 -5.27 7.93
CA LEU A 144 6.88 -3.90 7.64
C LEU A 144 8.09 -2.96 7.56
N SER A 145 9.08 -3.16 8.43
CA SER A 145 10.35 -2.42 8.40
C SER A 145 11.13 -2.68 7.12
N TRP A 146 11.16 -3.93 6.66
CA TRP A 146 11.78 -4.30 5.40
C TRP A 146 11.10 -3.61 4.21
N ARG A 147 9.76 -3.52 4.21
CA ARG A 147 9.03 -2.79 3.17
C ARG A 147 9.34 -1.29 3.18
N GLN A 148 9.35 -0.66 4.36
CA GLN A 148 9.68 0.76 4.43
C GLN A 148 11.15 1.09 4.13
N ALA A 149 12.09 0.22 4.50
CA ALA A 149 13.49 0.39 4.12
C ALA A 149 13.68 0.29 2.60
N ASP A 150 12.99 -0.64 1.95
CA ASP A 150 13.02 -0.82 0.49
C ASP A 150 12.46 0.42 -0.23
N THR A 151 11.35 0.97 0.26
CA THR A 151 10.78 2.24 -0.23
C THR A 151 11.81 3.37 -0.23
N HIS A 152 12.56 3.54 0.87
CA HIS A 152 13.58 4.57 0.96
C HIS A 152 14.69 4.38 -0.08
N ILE A 153 15.17 3.14 -0.22
CA ILE A 153 16.25 2.78 -1.15
C ILE A 153 15.80 3.00 -2.60
N ASN A 154 14.62 2.49 -2.96
CA ASN A 154 14.05 2.57 -4.29
C ASN A 154 13.74 4.02 -4.68
N ASN A 155 13.11 4.79 -3.79
CA ASN A 155 12.80 6.19 -4.08
C ASN A 155 14.05 7.04 -4.28
N GLN A 156 15.09 6.86 -3.45
CA GLN A 156 16.35 7.59 -3.63
C GLN A 156 17.00 7.26 -4.96
N TYR A 157 17.10 5.96 -5.30
CA TYR A 157 17.65 5.51 -6.57
C TYR A 157 16.85 6.07 -7.76
N ASN A 158 15.52 5.93 -7.73
CA ASN A 158 14.63 6.37 -8.81
C ASN A 158 14.67 7.89 -8.99
N THR A 159 14.77 8.66 -7.90
CA THR A 159 14.91 10.12 -7.97
C THR A 159 16.18 10.51 -8.72
N CYS A 160 17.33 9.92 -8.36
CA CYS A 160 18.58 10.15 -9.10
C CYS A 160 18.46 9.71 -10.56
N PHE A 161 17.93 8.52 -10.78
CA PHE A 161 17.83 7.91 -12.11
C PHE A 161 17.01 8.79 -13.05
N TRP A 162 15.84 9.23 -12.62
CA TRP A 162 14.98 10.07 -13.45
C TRP A 162 15.46 11.51 -13.56
N ALA A 163 16.18 12.05 -12.57
CA ALA A 163 16.84 13.35 -12.72
C ALA A 163 17.91 13.31 -13.82
N LEU A 164 18.72 12.24 -13.86
CA LEU A 164 19.71 11.99 -14.91
C LEU A 164 19.07 11.81 -16.29
N VAL A 165 17.97 11.03 -16.37
CA VAL A 165 17.26 10.83 -17.65
C VAL A 165 16.65 12.15 -18.14
N LYS A 166 16.05 12.94 -17.25
CA LYS A 166 15.48 14.26 -17.59
C LYS A 166 16.54 15.30 -17.98
N SER A 167 17.80 15.13 -17.57
CA SER A 167 18.91 15.99 -18.02
C SER A 167 19.48 15.60 -19.39
N GLY A 168 18.90 14.60 -20.04
CA GLY A 168 19.26 14.18 -21.40
C GLY A 168 20.09 12.90 -21.47
N LYS A 169 20.42 12.25 -20.35
CA LYS A 169 21.09 10.94 -20.37
C LYS A 169 20.12 9.85 -20.80
N THR A 170 20.64 8.84 -21.48
CA THR A 170 19.90 7.61 -21.76
C THR A 170 19.70 6.80 -20.46
N PRO A 171 18.68 5.92 -20.40
CA PRO A 171 18.51 4.98 -19.29
C PRO A 171 19.77 4.17 -18.96
N THR A 172 20.51 3.73 -19.98
CA THR A 172 21.75 2.95 -19.81
C THR A 172 22.86 3.79 -19.18
N GLU A 173 23.02 5.04 -19.59
CA GLU A 173 24.00 5.95 -19.00
C GLU A 173 23.64 6.28 -17.55
N ALA A 174 22.36 6.57 -17.26
CA ALA A 174 21.91 6.84 -15.91
C ALA A 174 22.16 5.64 -14.97
N GLN A 175 21.86 4.41 -15.43
CA GLN A 175 22.19 3.19 -14.70
C GLN A 175 23.70 3.03 -14.46
N ALA A 176 24.52 3.33 -15.46
CA ALA A 176 25.97 3.26 -15.35
C ALA A 176 26.51 4.28 -14.33
N THR A 177 26.01 5.52 -14.34
CA THR A 177 26.36 6.56 -13.36
C THR A 177 26.00 6.15 -11.93
N LEU A 178 24.86 5.50 -11.73
CA LEU A 178 24.39 5.11 -10.40
C LEU A 178 24.97 3.79 -9.89
N ARG A 179 25.65 3.00 -10.75
CA ARG A 179 26.18 1.70 -10.40
C ARG A 179 27.24 1.83 -9.30
N GLY A 180 27.06 1.08 -8.21
CA GLY A 180 28.01 1.06 -7.08
C GLY A 180 27.96 2.31 -6.20
N THR A 181 27.09 3.28 -6.47
CA THR A 181 26.95 4.48 -5.65
C THR A 181 26.32 4.16 -4.30
N GLN A 182 26.80 4.83 -3.25
CA GLN A 182 26.23 4.78 -1.90
C GLN A 182 25.17 5.87 -1.71
N THR A 183 24.41 5.80 -0.61
CA THR A 183 23.36 6.77 -0.25
C THR A 183 23.86 8.21 -0.21
N ALA A 184 25.06 8.46 0.34
CA ALA A 184 25.61 9.81 0.43
C ALA A 184 25.93 10.40 -0.95
N GLN A 185 26.54 9.59 -1.83
CA GLN A 185 26.87 9.99 -3.21
C GLN A 185 25.61 10.30 -4.03
N LYS A 186 24.51 9.54 -3.82
CA LYS A 186 23.22 9.83 -4.45
C LYS A 186 22.64 11.18 -3.99
N ASN A 187 22.77 11.50 -2.70
CA ASN A 187 22.33 12.80 -2.17
C ASN A 187 23.18 13.96 -2.73
N GLU A 188 24.50 13.79 -2.79
CA GLU A 188 25.40 14.78 -3.39
C GLU A 188 25.10 15.00 -4.87
N LEU A 189 24.85 13.94 -5.63
CA LEU A 189 24.43 14.01 -7.03
C LEU A 189 23.14 14.83 -7.18
N LEU A 190 22.11 14.50 -6.39
CA LEU A 190 20.83 15.22 -6.42
C LEU A 190 20.99 16.70 -6.10
N PHE A 191 21.77 17.01 -5.07
CA PHE A 191 21.94 18.39 -4.61
C PHE A 191 22.80 19.22 -5.57
N ASN A 192 23.96 18.70 -5.98
CA ASN A 192 24.94 19.46 -6.76
C ASN A 192 24.55 19.60 -8.23
N GLU A 193 24.02 18.55 -8.86
CA GLU A 193 23.70 18.57 -10.29
C GLU A 193 22.26 19.04 -10.57
N PHE A 194 21.33 18.78 -9.65
CA PHE A 194 19.91 19.03 -9.88
C PHE A 194 19.26 19.99 -8.88
N GLY A 195 19.99 20.46 -7.86
CA GLY A 195 19.44 21.32 -6.81
C GLY A 195 18.35 20.65 -5.96
N ILE A 196 18.27 19.30 -5.99
CA ILE A 196 17.24 18.53 -5.28
C ILE A 196 17.79 18.13 -3.91
N ASN A 197 17.19 18.65 -2.85
CA ASN A 197 17.43 18.13 -1.50
C ASN A 197 16.48 16.96 -1.23
N TYR A 198 17.00 15.73 -1.24
CA TYR A 198 16.21 14.52 -1.01
C TYR A 198 15.43 14.55 0.32
N ALA A 199 16.01 15.16 1.37
CA ALA A 199 15.34 15.26 2.67
C ALA A 199 14.08 16.12 2.62
N HIS A 200 13.94 17.03 1.65
CA HIS A 200 12.78 17.90 1.48
C HIS A 200 11.72 17.34 0.53
N LEU A 201 11.94 16.15 -0.06
CA LEU A 201 10.89 15.48 -0.82
C LEU A 201 9.70 15.11 0.08
N PRO A 202 8.48 15.02 -0.48
CA PRO A 202 7.30 14.61 0.25
C PRO A 202 7.51 13.31 1.03
N GLU A 203 7.00 13.25 2.27
CA GLU A 203 7.17 12.07 3.14
C GLU A 203 6.58 10.80 2.51
N GLN A 204 5.45 10.90 1.79
CA GLN A 204 4.85 9.77 1.06
C GLN A 204 5.84 9.08 0.12
N PHE A 205 6.69 9.86 -0.57
CA PHE A 205 7.67 9.28 -1.50
C PHE A 205 8.84 8.61 -0.76
N LYS A 206 9.21 9.14 0.41
CA LYS A 206 10.37 8.64 1.18
C LYS A 206 10.02 7.50 2.12
N LYS A 207 8.78 7.44 2.61
CA LYS A 207 8.33 6.55 3.68
C LYS A 207 7.14 5.68 3.30
N GLY A 208 6.55 5.87 2.13
CA GLY A 208 5.32 5.20 1.73
C GLY A 208 4.10 5.71 2.50
N SER A 209 3.07 4.88 2.51
CA SER A 209 1.76 5.19 3.09
C SER A 209 1.33 4.12 4.07
N VAL A 210 1.10 4.52 5.31
CA VAL A 210 0.55 3.67 6.37
C VAL A 210 -0.92 4.02 6.56
N VAL A 211 -1.81 3.05 6.43
CA VAL A 211 -3.25 3.24 6.67
C VAL A 211 -3.64 2.50 7.95
N ILE A 212 -4.11 3.25 8.93
CA ILE A 212 -4.61 2.73 10.21
C ILE A 212 -5.95 3.39 10.54
N ARG A 213 -6.76 2.75 11.40
CA ARG A 213 -7.98 3.41 11.89
C ARG A 213 -7.65 4.35 13.05
N ARG A 214 -8.05 5.61 12.94
CA ARG A 214 -7.88 6.62 14.00
C ARG A 214 -9.23 7.20 14.39
N LYS A 215 -9.37 7.43 15.69
CA LYS A 215 -10.48 8.21 16.25
C LYS A 215 -10.39 9.64 15.73
N THR A 216 -11.37 10.04 14.96
CA THR A 216 -11.46 11.34 14.31
C THR A 216 -12.82 11.95 14.60
N MET A 217 -12.86 13.24 14.91
CA MET A 217 -14.10 13.99 15.08
C MET A 217 -14.68 14.34 13.70
N VAL A 218 -15.85 13.80 13.38
CA VAL A 218 -16.51 13.99 12.09
C VAL A 218 -17.79 14.78 12.30
N GLU A 219 -18.00 15.80 11.49
CA GLU A 219 -19.26 16.52 11.44
C GLU A 219 -20.35 15.63 10.84
N VAL A 220 -21.37 15.30 11.64
CA VAL A 220 -22.46 14.42 11.20
C VAL A 220 -23.71 15.17 10.76
N LYS A 221 -23.87 16.42 11.21
CA LYS A 221 -24.93 17.34 10.79
C LYS A 221 -24.63 18.75 11.28
N GLN A 222 -25.23 19.74 10.64
CA GLN A 222 -25.33 21.10 11.17
C GLN A 222 -26.64 21.28 11.93
N ARG A 223 -26.58 21.99 13.05
CA ARG A 223 -27.77 22.48 13.74
C ARG A 223 -28.37 23.66 12.97
N ALA A 224 -29.62 24.01 13.29
CA ALA A 224 -30.30 25.15 12.66
C ALA A 224 -29.59 26.50 12.88
N ASP A 225 -28.72 26.59 13.90
CA ASP A 225 -27.89 27.76 14.22
C ASP A 225 -26.51 27.74 13.51
N GLY A 226 -26.25 26.77 12.63
CA GLY A 226 -24.98 26.59 11.93
C GLY A 226 -23.88 25.89 12.75
N THR A 227 -24.16 25.50 14.00
CA THR A 227 -23.16 24.79 14.83
C THR A 227 -22.97 23.35 14.34
N PRO A 228 -21.73 22.90 14.08
CA PRO A 228 -21.47 21.52 13.68
C PRO A 228 -21.68 20.56 14.85
N VAL A 229 -22.41 19.48 14.59
CA VAL A 229 -22.50 18.34 15.53
C VAL A 229 -21.39 17.37 15.17
N LEU A 230 -20.35 17.34 16.00
CA LEU A 230 -19.23 16.43 15.84
C LEU A 230 -19.48 15.11 16.56
N ARG A 231 -19.11 13.99 15.94
CA ARG A 231 -19.05 12.66 16.57
C ARG A 231 -17.70 12.02 16.32
N GLU A 232 -17.16 11.39 17.35
CA GLU A 232 -15.96 10.55 17.21
C GLU A 232 -16.31 9.32 16.37
N ARG A 233 -15.55 9.08 15.30
CA ARG A 233 -15.60 7.87 14.50
C ARG A 233 -14.20 7.29 14.33
N ASN A 234 -14.09 5.98 14.27
CA ASN A 234 -12.83 5.32 13.98
C ASN A 234 -12.72 5.11 12.47
N LEU A 235 -11.92 5.93 11.80
CA LEU A 235 -11.85 5.98 10.33
C LEU A 235 -10.45 5.61 9.81
N PRO A 236 -10.35 4.89 8.67
CA PRO A 236 -9.08 4.69 7.99
C PRO A 236 -8.44 6.03 7.63
N THR A 237 -7.22 6.23 8.12
CA THR A 237 -6.43 7.45 7.98
C THR A 237 -5.06 7.08 7.44
N VAL A 238 -4.60 7.82 6.43
CA VAL A 238 -3.28 7.66 5.82
C VAL A 238 -2.27 8.51 6.59
N LEU A 239 -1.12 7.93 6.89
CA LEU A 239 0.03 8.54 7.54
C LEU A 239 1.28 8.29 6.69
N HIS A 240 2.19 9.27 6.64
CA HIS A 240 3.50 9.13 6.01
C HIS A 240 4.58 9.27 7.08
N THR A 241 4.71 8.24 7.92
CA THR A 241 5.57 8.23 9.11
C THR A 241 6.50 7.03 9.13
N ASP A 242 7.55 7.10 9.94
CA ASP A 242 8.49 6.01 10.16
C ASP A 242 7.82 4.93 11.03
N ILE A 243 7.71 3.71 10.52
CA ILE A 243 7.16 2.53 11.22
C ILE A 243 8.25 1.53 11.61
N ILE A 244 9.51 1.82 11.30
CA ILE A 244 10.65 0.99 11.70
C ILE A 244 10.90 1.19 13.20
N ARG A 245 10.88 2.45 13.65
CA ARG A 245 11.20 2.79 15.05
C ARG A 245 10.03 2.56 16.01
N GLU A 246 10.37 2.46 17.28
CA GLU A 246 9.44 2.10 18.36
C GLU A 246 8.36 3.15 18.61
N GLU A 247 8.63 4.43 18.31
CA GLU A 247 7.71 5.54 18.59
C GLU A 247 6.34 5.34 17.93
N PHE A 248 6.31 4.83 16.69
CA PHE A 248 5.05 4.52 16.01
C PHE A 248 4.26 3.43 16.74
N TRP A 249 4.93 2.37 17.18
CA TRP A 249 4.30 1.24 17.85
C TRP A 249 3.83 1.60 19.27
N GLN A 250 4.53 2.51 19.94
CA GLN A 250 4.12 3.08 21.23
C GLN A 250 2.95 4.06 21.10
N GLU A 251 2.88 4.81 20.01
CA GLU A 251 1.74 5.69 19.72
C GLU A 251 0.47 4.89 19.36
N TYR A 252 0.64 3.75 18.68
CA TYR A 252 -0.47 2.90 18.21
C TYR A 252 -0.40 1.45 18.74
N PRO A 253 -0.41 1.23 20.06
CA PRO A 253 -0.20 -0.10 20.64
C PRO A 253 -1.33 -1.09 20.32
N HIS A 254 -2.53 -0.57 20.04
CA HIS A 254 -3.70 -1.37 19.67
C HIS A 254 -3.52 -2.17 18.35
N LEU A 255 -2.58 -1.75 17.49
CA LEU A 255 -2.28 -2.48 16.25
C LEU A 255 -1.71 -3.87 16.52
N MET A 256 -0.96 -4.00 17.62
CA MET A 256 -0.28 -5.22 18.06
C MET A 256 -1.02 -5.95 19.20
N ALA A 257 -2.22 -5.49 19.58
CA ALA A 257 -3.02 -6.17 20.59
C ALA A 257 -3.34 -7.63 20.16
N PRO A 258 -3.68 -8.54 21.07
CA PRO A 258 -4.15 -9.89 20.69
C PRO A 258 -5.41 -9.88 19.81
#